data_AF-A0A3C1TIM0-F1
#
_entry.id   AF-A0A3C1TIM0-F1
#
_cell.length_a   1.000
_cell.length_b   1.000
_cell.length_c   1.000
_cell.angle_alpha   90.00
_cell.angle_beta   90.00
_cell.angle_gamma   90.00
#
_symmetry.space_group_name_H-M   'P 1'
#
loop_
_entity.id
_entity.type
_entity.pdbx_description
1 polymer ?
#
loop_
_entity_poly.entity_id
_entity_poly.type
_entity_poly.pdbx_seq_one_letter_code
_entity_poly.pdbx_strand_id
1 'polypeptide(L)'
;ADLIAAVSLLCGRVLLNGVPTGVEVCAAMQHGGPFPASTDGRFGSVGAHAIKRFVRPLAYQNFPQHLLPDELKDGNPLGIWRMVNANWEK
;
A
#
# COMPACT_ATOMS: atom_id res chain seq x y z
N ALA A 1 -2.92 26.85 0.49
CA ALA A 1 -3.44 25.46 0.37
C ALA A 1 -3.59 25.08 -1.10
N ASP A 2 -4.04 26.01 -1.93
CA ASP A 2 -4.40 25.80 -3.34
C ASP A 2 -3.26 25.26 -4.20
N LEU A 3 -2.01 25.71 -3.97
CA LEU A 3 -0.86 25.20 -4.73
C LEU A 3 -0.59 23.72 -4.43
N ILE A 4 -0.58 23.30 -3.16
CA ILE A 4 -0.36 21.90 -2.79
C ILE A 4 -1.48 21.03 -3.37
N ALA A 5 -2.73 21.48 -3.28
CA ALA A 5 -3.87 20.79 -3.88
C ALA A 5 -3.72 20.65 -5.40
N ALA A 6 -3.33 21.71 -6.10
CA ALA A 6 -3.13 21.70 -7.54
C ALA A 6 -2.01 20.75 -7.98
N VAL A 7 -0.85 20.77 -7.30
CA VAL A 7 0.30 19.94 -7.70
C VAL A 7 0.20 18.48 -7.25
N SER A 8 -0.56 18.19 -6.19
CA SER A 8 -0.75 16.81 -5.71
C SER A 8 -1.48 15.93 -6.71
N LEU A 9 -2.26 16.52 -7.62
CA LEU A 9 -2.91 15.81 -8.73
C LEU A 9 -1.92 15.41 -9.84
N LEU A 10 -0.69 15.95 -9.83
CA LEU A 10 0.29 15.79 -10.91
C LEU A 10 1.52 14.96 -10.51
N CYS A 11 1.73 14.67 -9.23
CA CYS A 11 2.95 14.03 -8.73
C CYS A 11 2.67 12.95 -7.69
N GLY A 12 3.60 12.00 -7.54
CA GLY A 12 3.55 11.00 -6.46
C GLY A 12 4.18 11.46 -5.14
N ARG A 13 5.02 12.51 -5.16
CA ARG A 13 5.74 12.99 -3.99
C ARG A 13 5.92 14.50 -4.05
N VAL A 14 5.47 15.18 -2.99
CA VAL A 14 5.63 16.63 -2.79
C VAL A 14 6.73 16.87 -1.76
N LEU A 15 7.62 17.82 -2.03
CA LEU A 15 8.67 18.25 -1.11
C LEU A 15 8.55 19.75 -0.86
N LEU A 16 8.86 20.18 0.36
CA LEU A 16 8.93 21.59 0.73
C LEU A 16 10.37 21.92 1.14
N ASN A 17 10.94 23.00 0.60
CA ASN A 17 12.29 23.49 0.92
C ASN A 17 13.39 22.42 0.76
N GLY A 18 13.30 21.59 -0.28
CA GLY A 18 14.27 20.55 -0.57
C GLY A 18 14.36 20.24 -2.07
N VAL A 19 15.35 19.43 -2.46
CA VAL A 19 15.55 18.99 -3.85
C VAL A 19 15.04 17.56 -4.05
N PRO A 20 14.54 17.20 -5.24
CA PRO A 20 13.82 15.94 -5.44
C PRO A 20 14.73 14.71 -5.65
N THR A 21 16.05 14.88 -5.73
CA THR A 21 17.01 13.83 -6.13
C THR A 21 17.10 12.67 -5.14
N GLY A 22 17.02 12.97 -3.83
CA GLY A 22 17.01 11.95 -2.79
C GLY A 22 15.72 11.14 -2.79
N VAL A 23 15.84 9.81 -2.76
CA VAL A 23 14.74 8.85 -2.64
C VAL A 23 15.02 7.92 -1.46
N GLU A 24 14.41 8.20 -0.32
CA GLU A 24 14.51 7.36 0.87
C GLU A 24 13.76 6.03 0.71
N VAL A 25 14.36 4.92 1.16
CA VAL A 25 13.72 3.60 1.16
C VAL A 25 13.00 3.41 2.50
N CYS A 26 11.77 3.93 2.60
CA CYS A 26 10.95 3.86 3.81
C CYS A 26 9.50 3.44 3.51
N ALA A 27 8.72 3.18 4.56
CA ALA A 27 7.31 2.77 4.43
C ALA A 27 6.40 3.86 3.84
N ALA A 28 6.74 5.14 4.06
CA ALA A 28 5.97 6.29 3.60
C ALA A 28 6.28 6.71 2.14
N MET A 29 7.28 6.10 1.50
CA MET A 29 7.72 6.51 0.17
C MET A 29 6.67 6.21 -0.91
N GLN A 30 6.47 7.20 -1.80
CA GLN A 30 5.69 7.07 -3.04
C GLN A 30 6.56 7.50 -4.22
N HIS A 31 7.34 6.56 -4.76
CA HIS A 31 8.14 6.78 -5.97
C HIS A 31 7.36 6.38 -7.22
N GLY A 32 6.68 7.35 -7.82
CA GLY A 32 5.77 7.17 -8.96
C GLY A 32 4.91 8.41 -9.16
N GLY A 33 3.70 8.24 -9.66
CA GLY A 33 2.73 9.32 -9.87
C GLY A 33 1.84 9.08 -11.09
N PRO A 34 1.02 10.06 -11.48
CA PRO A 34 0.27 10.04 -12.73
C PRO A 34 1.17 9.84 -13.96
N PHE A 35 0.59 9.36 -15.06
CA PHE A 35 1.30 9.27 -16.33
C PHE A 35 1.85 10.64 -16.75
N PRO A 36 3.12 10.76 -17.23
CA PRO A 36 4.04 9.69 -17.62
C PRO A 36 5.02 9.22 -16.53
N ALA A 37 4.91 9.71 -15.29
CA ALA A 37 5.82 9.30 -14.21
C ALA A 37 5.70 7.80 -13.86
N SER A 38 4.49 7.25 -14.00
CA SER A 38 4.21 5.80 -13.91
C SER A 38 3.11 5.43 -14.88
N THR A 39 3.08 4.16 -15.31
CA THR A 39 1.95 3.58 -16.06
C THR A 39 0.81 3.12 -15.14
N ASP A 40 1.07 2.96 -13.84
CA ASP A 40 0.06 2.74 -12.81
C ASP A 40 0.32 3.67 -11.63
N GLY A 41 -0.48 4.75 -11.53
CA GLY A 41 -0.33 5.78 -10.50
C GLY A 41 -0.79 5.36 -9.10
N ARG A 42 -1.43 4.19 -8.95
CA ARG A 42 -1.93 3.70 -7.65
C ARG A 42 -0.80 3.22 -6.72
N PHE A 43 0.38 2.93 -7.26
CA PHE A 43 1.49 2.33 -6.53
C PHE A 43 2.81 3.10 -6.73
N GLY A 44 3.70 2.99 -5.75
CA GLY A 44 5.11 3.37 -5.88
C GLY A 44 6.00 2.17 -6.25
N SER A 45 7.13 2.44 -6.90
CA SER A 45 8.15 1.43 -7.23
C SER A 45 9.22 1.24 -6.15
N VAL A 46 9.32 2.18 -5.20
CA VAL A 46 10.23 2.16 -4.04
C VAL A 46 9.42 2.30 -2.75
N GLY A 47 9.88 1.68 -1.66
CA GLY A 47 9.24 1.69 -0.35
C GLY A 47 8.49 0.40 -0.03
N ALA A 48 8.08 0.23 1.23
CA ALA A 48 7.46 -1.02 1.70
C ALA A 48 6.18 -1.38 0.91
N HIS A 49 5.40 -0.38 0.51
CA HIS A 49 4.16 -0.59 -0.24
C HIS A 49 4.38 -1.01 -1.70
N ALA A 50 5.60 -0.96 -2.22
CA ALA A 50 5.91 -1.39 -3.58
C ALA A 50 5.64 -2.89 -3.83
N ILE A 51 5.58 -3.70 -2.76
CA ILE A 51 5.18 -5.11 -2.81
C ILE A 51 3.76 -5.29 -3.38
N LYS A 52 2.87 -4.29 -3.21
CA LYS A 52 1.48 -4.35 -3.67
C LYS A 52 1.34 -4.47 -5.20
N ARG A 53 2.40 -4.18 -5.96
CA ARG A 53 2.44 -4.36 -7.43
C ARG A 53 2.45 -5.83 -7.86
N PHE A 54 2.84 -6.73 -6.97
CA PHE A 54 3.07 -8.15 -7.29
C PHE A 54 2.06 -9.09 -6.62
N VAL A 55 1.05 -8.54 -5.97
CA VAL A 55 0.02 -9.31 -5.26
C VAL A 55 -1.37 -8.91 -5.74
N ARG A 56 -2.35 -9.77 -5.50
CA ARG A 56 -3.77 -9.48 -5.71
C ARG A 56 -4.59 -9.97 -4.52
N PRO A 57 -5.67 -9.28 -4.13
CA PRO A 57 -6.58 -9.77 -3.10
C PRO A 57 -7.40 -10.97 -3.63
N LEU A 58 -7.72 -11.90 -2.73
CA LEU A 58 -8.66 -13.00 -2.95
C LEU A 58 -9.65 -13.05 -1.78
N ALA A 59 -10.90 -13.37 -2.08
CA ALA A 59 -11.96 -13.54 -1.09
C ALA A 59 -12.33 -15.02 -0.96
N TYR A 60 -12.47 -15.48 0.28
CA TYR A 60 -12.92 -16.83 0.62
C TYR A 60 -14.25 -16.73 1.35
N GLN A 61 -15.30 -17.35 0.81
CA GLN A 61 -16.65 -17.27 1.36
C GLN A 61 -17.14 -18.68 1.72
N ASN A 62 -17.57 -18.86 2.97
CA ASN A 62 -18.13 -20.13 3.47
C ASN A 62 -17.16 -21.33 3.32
N PHE A 63 -15.85 -21.11 3.48
CA PHE A 63 -14.84 -22.16 3.46
C PHE A 63 -14.70 -22.82 4.84
N PRO A 64 -14.53 -24.16 4.92
CA PRO A 64 -14.18 -24.80 6.18
C PRO A 64 -12.72 -24.48 6.56
N GLN A 65 -12.44 -24.39 7.86
CA GLN A 65 -11.15 -23.94 8.41
C GLN A 65 -9.94 -24.71 7.87
N HIS A 66 -10.07 -26.01 7.60
CA HIS A 66 -8.97 -26.84 7.10
C HIS A 66 -8.61 -26.57 5.63
N LEU A 67 -9.46 -25.88 4.86
CA LEU A 67 -9.20 -25.47 3.48
C LEU A 67 -8.79 -23.99 3.34
N LEU A 68 -8.88 -23.22 4.43
CA LEU A 68 -8.39 -21.83 4.44
C LEU A 68 -6.85 -21.80 4.50
N PRO A 69 -6.22 -20.77 3.90
CA PRO A 69 -4.82 -20.48 4.16
C PRO A 69 -4.64 -20.01 5.61
N ASP A 70 -3.46 -20.24 6.20
CA ASP A 70 -3.19 -20.00 7.63
C ASP A 70 -3.45 -18.55 8.06
N GLU A 71 -3.22 -17.59 7.17
CA GLU A 71 -3.47 -16.16 7.35
C GLU A 71 -4.95 -15.84 7.63
N LEU A 72 -5.88 -16.70 7.18
CA LEU A 72 -7.33 -16.49 7.28
C LEU A 72 -8.02 -17.42 8.29
N LYS A 73 -7.28 -18.35 8.92
CA LYS A 73 -7.87 -19.29 9.88
C LYS A 73 -8.29 -18.60 11.17
N ASP A 74 -9.29 -19.17 11.82
CA ASP A 74 -9.70 -18.76 13.17
C ASP A 74 -8.54 -18.96 14.17
N GLY A 75 -8.51 -18.16 15.23
CA GLY A 75 -7.44 -18.19 16.24
C GLY A 75 -6.11 -17.56 15.82
N ASN A 76 -5.99 -17.10 14.56
CA ASN A 76 -4.81 -16.43 14.02
C ASN A 76 -3.49 -17.17 14.32
N PRO A 77 -3.28 -18.36 13.74
CA PRO A 77 -2.11 -19.18 14.05
C PRO A 77 -0.77 -18.48 13.76
N LEU A 78 -0.77 -17.46 12.90
CA LEU A 78 0.43 -16.69 12.54
C LEU A 78 0.64 -15.43 13.40
N GLY A 79 -0.31 -15.04 14.26
CA GLY A 79 -0.23 -13.84 15.08
C GLY A 79 -0.07 -12.54 14.30
N ILE A 80 -0.58 -12.49 13.06
CA ILE A 80 -0.47 -11.33 12.15
C ILE A 80 -1.58 -10.31 12.40
N TRP A 81 -1.36 -9.05 12.03
CA TRP A 81 -2.42 -8.05 12.09
C TRP A 81 -3.52 -8.34 11.06
N ARG A 82 -4.78 -8.34 11.51
CA ARG A 82 -5.97 -8.53 10.67
C ARG A 82 -6.98 -7.42 10.95
N MET A 83 -7.74 -7.05 9.92
CA MET A 83 -8.86 -6.13 10.07
C MET A 83 -10.15 -6.93 10.13
N VAL A 84 -10.81 -6.96 11.29
CA VAL A 84 -12.06 -7.68 11.53
C VAL A 84 -13.13 -6.69 11.94
N ASN A 85 -14.22 -6.60 11.17
CA ASN A 85 -15.31 -5.65 11.39
C ASN A 85 -14.80 -4.19 11.59
N ALA A 86 -13.87 -3.76 10.73
CA ALA A 86 -13.20 -2.46 10.77
C ALA A 86 -12.27 -2.19 11.98
N ASN A 87 -11.99 -3.19 12.82
CA ASN A 87 -11.03 -3.09 13.92
C ASN A 87 -9.76 -3.88 13.62
N TRP A 88 -8.60 -3.35 14.02
CA TRP A 88 -7.33 -4.07 13.93
C TRP A 88 -7.12 -4.95 15.15
N GLU A 89 -6.86 -6.23 14.92
CA GLU A 89 -6.55 -7.21 15.96
C GLU A 89 -5.37 -8.10 15.55
N LYS A 90 -4.72 -8.68 16.56
CA LYS A 90 -3.77 -9.80 16.44
C LYS A 90 -4.41 -11.03 17.04
#